data_AF-A0AAV8V8G8-F1
#
_entry.id   AF-A0AAV8V8G8-F1
#
_cell.length_a   1.000
_cell.length_b   1.000
_cell.length_c   1.000
_cell.angle_alpha   90.00
_cell.angle_beta   90.00
_cell.angle_gamma   90.00
#
_symmetry.space_group_name_H-M   'P 1'
#
loop_
_entity.id
_entity.type
_entity.pdbx_description
1 polymer ?
#
loop_
_entity_poly.entity_id
_entity_poly.type
_entity_poly.pdbx_seq_one_letter_code
_entity_poly.pdbx_strand_id
1 'polypeptide(L)'
;MSSATFELGRSLKGDSGTAVMAGDRRSLKLKRLNLGGNELSSVPQKALSILENLKKLEMQENGIREIKEGDFEGLKNLDSLGLAHNKLRQVPPRVFSHLTLLNSLELDGNNIEKVDPDAFAGLEATTLQCLI
;
A
#
# COMPACT_ATOMS: atom_id res chain seq x y z
N MET A 1 1.91 28.30 -13.72
CA MET A 1 3.00 28.23 -12.71
C MET A 1 2.36 27.95 -11.36
N SER A 2 2.43 26.71 -10.90
CA SER A 2 2.19 26.35 -9.49
C SER A 2 2.81 24.96 -9.30
N SER A 3 4.06 24.95 -8.85
CA SER A 3 4.75 23.75 -8.37
C SER A 3 4.26 23.50 -6.95
N ALA A 4 3.29 22.62 -6.78
CA ALA A 4 2.89 22.14 -5.47
C ALA A 4 3.91 21.08 -5.00
N THR A 5 5.01 21.57 -4.44
CA THR A 5 5.92 20.78 -3.62
C THR A 5 5.16 20.43 -2.34
N PHE A 6 4.60 19.22 -2.28
CA PHE A 6 3.88 18.74 -1.10
C PHE A 6 4.87 18.52 0.05
N GLU A 7 4.92 19.47 0.98
CA GLU A 7 5.56 19.27 2.28
C GLU A 7 4.72 18.27 3.10
N LEU A 8 5.29 17.08 3.32
CA LEU A 8 4.79 16.07 4.25
C LEU A 8 4.99 16.56 5.70
N GLY A 9 4.14 17.50 6.12
CA GLY A 9 4.20 18.12 7.43
C GLY A 9 2.81 18.43 7.95
N ARG A 10 2.00 17.40 8.24
CA ARG A 10 1.04 17.36 9.38
C ARG A 10 0.20 16.08 9.35
N SER A 11 0.28 15.35 10.46
CA SER A 11 -0.64 14.30 10.92
C SER A 11 -0.69 12.99 10.12
N LEU A 12 0.37 12.18 10.24
CA LEU A 12 0.19 10.72 10.18
C LEU A 12 -0.48 10.30 11.50
N LYS A 13 -1.80 10.08 11.48
CA LYS A 13 -2.51 9.41 12.58
C LYS A 13 -2.11 7.94 12.60
N GLY A 14 -0.94 7.65 13.17
CA GLY A 14 -0.48 6.32 13.49
C GLY A 14 -0.02 6.30 14.95
N ASP A 15 -0.61 5.40 15.72
CA ASP A 15 -0.36 5.24 17.16
C ASP A 15 1.14 5.13 17.49
N SER A 16 1.52 5.83 18.57
CA SER A 16 2.74 5.70 19.38
C SER A 16 3.96 5.04 18.70
N GLY A 17 4.72 5.83 17.94
CA GLY A 17 6.01 5.39 17.42
C GLY A 17 6.67 6.38 16.47
N THR A 18 6.96 7.59 16.97
CA THR A 18 7.98 8.53 16.41
C THR A 18 8.05 8.64 14.88
N ALA A 19 7.33 9.60 14.32
CA ALA A 19 7.64 10.13 13.00
C ALA A 19 8.93 10.97 13.10
N VAL A 20 10.05 10.43 12.61
CA VAL A 20 11.25 11.23 12.30
C VAL A 20 11.55 11.04 10.82
N MET A 21 11.05 11.97 10.02
CA MET A 21 11.47 12.15 8.63
C MET A 21 12.77 12.96 8.63
N ALA A 22 13.92 12.29 8.62
CA ALA A 22 15.19 12.77 8.02
C ALA A 22 16.32 11.75 8.26
N GLY A 23 16.85 11.17 7.19
CA GLY A 23 18.26 10.78 7.09
C GLY A 23 18.76 9.50 7.77
N ASP A 24 17.96 8.79 8.57
CA ASP A 24 18.45 7.61 9.29
C ASP A 24 18.00 6.30 8.60
N ARG A 25 18.95 5.48 8.12
CA ARG A 25 18.70 4.13 7.54
C ARG A 25 18.29 3.12 8.61
N ARG A 26 17.52 3.54 9.61
CA ARG A 26 16.92 2.68 10.63
C ARG A 26 15.57 2.26 10.08
N SER A 27 15.48 0.98 9.72
CA SER A 27 14.22 0.28 9.47
C SER A 27 13.19 0.72 10.51
N LEU A 28 12.16 1.41 10.07
CA LEU A 28 11.12 1.89 10.97
C LEU A 28 10.40 0.67 11.51
N LYS A 29 10.35 0.54 12.84
CA LYS A 29 9.69 -0.60 13.54
C LYS A 29 8.15 -0.54 13.47
N LEU A 30 7.62 0.22 12.53
CA LEU A 30 6.19 0.44 12.37
C LEU A 30 5.53 -0.87 11.92
N LYS A 31 4.52 -1.32 12.65
CA LYS A 31 3.76 -2.55 12.34
C LYS A 31 2.43 -2.27 11.65
N ARG A 32 1.84 -1.10 11.88
CA ARG A 32 0.55 -0.70 11.30
C ARG A 32 0.64 0.74 10.82
N LEU A 33 0.15 0.99 9.62
CA LEU A 33 0.09 2.31 9.02
C LEU A 33 -1.28 2.51 8.40
N ASN A 34 -1.97 3.56 8.83
CA ASN A 34 -3.25 3.96 8.28
C ASN A 34 -3.11 5.29 7.55
N LEU A 35 -3.38 5.24 6.25
CA LEU A 35 -3.44 6.36 5.32
C LEU A 35 -4.84 6.44 4.69
N GLY A 36 -5.84 5.78 5.25
CA GLY A 36 -7.21 5.80 4.76
C GLY A 36 -7.88 7.17 4.90
N GLY A 37 -8.84 7.47 4.03
CA GLY A 37 -9.60 8.73 4.07
C GLY A 37 -8.76 9.97 3.73
N ASN A 38 -7.71 9.81 2.92
CA ASN A 38 -6.87 10.90 2.43
C ASN A 38 -7.12 11.13 0.93
N GLU A 39 -6.34 12.04 0.33
CA GLU A 39 -6.43 12.38 -1.09
C GLU A 39 -5.32 11.73 -1.93
N LEU A 40 -4.86 10.53 -1.55
CA LEU A 40 -3.79 9.86 -2.28
C LEU A 40 -4.29 9.47 -3.69
N SER A 41 -3.60 9.95 -4.72
CA SER A 41 -3.88 9.58 -6.11
C SER A 41 -3.06 8.37 -6.59
N SER A 42 -2.03 7.98 -5.85
CA SER A 42 -1.13 6.87 -6.14
C SER A 42 -0.49 6.33 -4.84
N VAL A 43 0.07 5.12 -4.91
CA VAL A 43 0.82 4.53 -3.80
C VAL A 43 2.13 5.30 -3.57
N PRO A 44 2.42 5.79 -2.35
CA PRO A 44 3.65 6.53 -2.04
C PRO A 44 4.86 5.58 -1.86
N GLN A 45 5.20 4.82 -2.90
CA GLN A 45 6.18 3.72 -2.90
C GLN A 45 7.50 4.08 -2.20
N LYS A 46 8.06 5.27 -2.49
CA LYS A 46 9.34 5.71 -1.89
C LYS A 46 9.29 5.83 -0.37
N ALA A 47 8.14 6.21 0.19
CA ALA A 47 7.95 6.35 1.62
C ALA A 47 7.65 5.00 2.28
N LEU A 48 6.99 4.08 1.56
CA LEU A 48 6.62 2.76 2.06
C LEU A 48 7.77 1.76 2.00
N SER A 49 8.70 1.89 1.06
CA SER A 49 9.77 0.90 0.83
C SER A 49 10.73 0.71 2.00
N ILE A 50 10.81 1.69 2.91
CA ILE A 50 11.62 1.61 4.14
C ILE A 50 10.92 0.91 5.31
N LEU A 51 9.63 0.58 5.17
CA LEU A 51 8.78 0.01 6.22
C LEU A 51 8.79 -1.53 6.20
N GLU A 52 9.98 -2.13 6.24
CA GLU A 52 10.15 -3.57 6.10
C GLU A 52 9.44 -4.40 7.18
N ASN A 53 9.13 -3.81 8.34
CA ASN A 53 8.45 -4.47 9.45
C ASN A 53 6.93 -4.30 9.44
N LEU A 54 6.38 -3.60 8.44
CA LEU A 54 4.96 -3.30 8.38
C LEU A 54 4.16 -4.60 8.21
N LYS A 55 3.12 -4.76 9.02
CA LYS A 55 2.18 -5.89 9.00
C LYS A 55 0.84 -5.50 8.41
N LYS A 56 0.35 -4.29 8.69
CA LYS A 56 -0.93 -3.80 8.14
C LYS A 56 -0.75 -2.44 7.49
N LEU A 57 -1.21 -2.32 6.26
CA LEU A 57 -1.28 -1.06 5.50
C LEU A 57 -2.72 -0.81 5.08
N GLU A 58 -3.26 0.32 5.52
CA GLU A 58 -4.63 0.75 5.24
C GLU A 58 -4.57 2.01 4.35
N MET A 59 -5.07 1.92 3.12
CA MET A 59 -5.17 3.03 2.15
C MET A 59 -6.57 3.14 1.55
N GLN A 60 -7.58 2.65 2.26
CA GLN A 60 -8.98 2.71 1.84
C GLN A 60 -9.48 4.16 1.73
N GLU A 61 -10.56 4.37 0.98
CA GLU A 61 -11.21 5.69 0.85
C GLU A 61 -10.23 6.78 0.37
N ASN A 62 -9.39 6.45 -0.60
CA ASN A 62 -8.49 7.39 -1.27
C ASN A 62 -8.90 7.56 -2.74
N GLY A 63 -8.07 8.28 -3.51
CA GLY A 63 -8.25 8.51 -4.94
C GLY A 63 -7.35 7.68 -5.84
N ILE A 64 -6.80 6.55 -5.38
CA ILE A 64 -5.79 5.78 -6.10
C ILE A 64 -6.41 5.20 -7.38
N ARG A 65 -5.84 5.54 -8.53
CA ARG A 65 -6.38 5.14 -9.85
C ARG A 65 -5.65 3.96 -10.47
N GLU A 66 -4.38 3.79 -10.11
CA GLU A 66 -3.52 2.75 -10.63
C GLU A 66 -2.61 2.22 -9.52
N ILE A 67 -2.32 0.94 -9.63
CA ILE A 67 -1.24 0.23 -8.93
C ILE A 67 -0.39 -0.43 -10.01
N LYS A 68 0.90 -0.61 -9.75
CA LYS A 68 1.84 -1.25 -10.69
C LYS A 68 2.85 -2.13 -9.96
N GLU A 69 3.51 -3.00 -10.71
CA GLU A 69 4.64 -3.79 -10.21
C GLU A 69 5.66 -2.87 -9.52
N GLY A 70 6.05 -3.25 -8.30
CA GLY A 70 6.99 -2.49 -7.46
C GLY A 70 6.37 -1.45 -6.51
N ASP A 71 5.08 -1.11 -6.63
CA ASP A 71 4.44 -0.12 -5.72
C ASP A 71 4.48 -0.54 -4.25
N PHE A 72 4.52 -1.84 -3.99
CA PHE A 72 4.58 -2.44 -2.65
C PHE A 72 5.94 -3.07 -2.34
N GLU A 73 6.97 -2.77 -3.13
CA GLU A 73 8.32 -3.27 -2.88
C GLU A 73 8.84 -2.78 -1.52
N GLY A 74 9.52 -3.67 -0.79
CA GLY A 74 10.04 -3.41 0.56
C GLY A 74 9.09 -3.82 1.69
N LEU A 75 7.79 -3.98 1.42
CA LEU A 75 6.79 -4.42 2.41
C LEU A 75 6.76 -5.94 2.60
N LYS A 76 7.93 -6.56 2.74
CA LYS A 76 8.13 -8.03 2.76
C LYS A 76 7.38 -8.75 3.89
N ASN A 77 7.05 -8.03 4.95
CA ASN A 77 6.38 -8.58 6.12
C ASN A 77 4.87 -8.33 6.13
N LEU A 78 4.32 -7.68 5.11
CA LEU A 78 2.93 -7.26 5.09
C LEU A 78 2.00 -8.47 5.10
N ASP A 79 1.00 -8.40 5.97
CA ASP A 79 0.00 -9.44 6.24
C ASP A 79 -1.39 -8.99 5.75
N SER A 80 -1.69 -7.69 5.83
CA SER A 80 -2.97 -7.11 5.42
C SER A 80 -2.76 -5.81 4.64
N LEU A 81 -3.39 -5.73 3.47
CA LEU A 81 -3.40 -4.58 2.58
C LEU A 81 -4.84 -4.15 2.28
N GLY A 82 -5.20 -2.94 2.70
CA GLY A 82 -6.49 -2.31 2.43
C GLY A 82 -6.38 -1.31 1.29
N LEU A 83 -7.03 -1.60 0.17
CA LEU A 83 -7.18 -0.71 -1.00
C LEU A 83 -8.65 -0.45 -1.33
N ALA A 84 -9.57 -0.83 -0.44
CA ALA A 84 -11.01 -0.67 -0.62
C ALA A 84 -11.41 0.79 -0.89
N HIS A 85 -12.51 1.00 -1.61
CA HIS A 85 -13.05 2.34 -1.90
C HIS A 85 -12.03 3.31 -2.53
N ASN A 86 -11.22 2.81 -3.47
CA ASN A 86 -10.38 3.61 -4.34
C ASN A 86 -10.98 3.70 -5.76
N LYS A 87 -10.17 4.08 -6.76
CA LYS A 87 -10.61 4.26 -8.16
C LYS A 87 -9.83 3.35 -9.11
N LEU A 88 -9.36 2.20 -8.61
CA LEU A 88 -8.60 1.24 -9.41
C LEU A 88 -9.48 0.68 -10.52
N ARG A 89 -8.97 0.70 -11.75
CA ARG A 89 -9.64 0.12 -12.92
C ARG A 89 -9.12 -1.25 -13.32
N GLN A 90 -7.90 -1.56 -12.91
CA GLN A 90 -7.23 -2.79 -13.27
C GLN A 90 -6.33 -3.29 -12.15
N VAL A 91 -6.13 -4.60 -12.10
CA VAL A 91 -5.12 -5.24 -11.28
C VAL A 91 -4.06 -5.83 -12.23
N PRO A 92 -2.89 -5.19 -12.37
CA PRO A 92 -1.86 -5.61 -13.33
C PRO A 92 -1.11 -6.86 -12.86
N PRO A 93 -0.36 -7.52 -13.77
CA PRO A 93 0.42 -8.70 -13.43
C PRO A 93 1.44 -8.39 -12.34
N ARG A 94 1.70 -9.37 -11.47
CA ARG A 94 2.80 -9.38 -10.47
C ARG A 94 2.78 -8.20 -9.49
N VAL A 95 1.70 -7.44 -9.41
CA VAL A 95 1.61 -6.23 -8.57
C VAL A 95 1.79 -6.52 -7.08
N PHE A 96 1.42 -7.72 -6.64
CA PHE A 96 1.57 -8.18 -5.25
C PHE A 96 2.71 -9.18 -5.04
N SER A 97 3.56 -9.42 -6.06
CA SER A 97 4.54 -10.51 -6.05
C SER A 97 5.58 -10.44 -4.91
N HIS A 98 5.82 -9.25 -4.35
CA HIS A 98 6.73 -9.05 -3.22
C HIS A 98 6.09 -9.30 -1.84
N LEU A 99 4.75 -9.44 -1.79
CA LEU A 99 3.97 -9.55 -0.56
C LEU A 99 3.78 -11.02 -0.17
N THR A 100 4.88 -11.75 -0.01
CA THR A 100 4.89 -13.22 0.17
C THR A 100 4.22 -13.70 1.47
N LEU A 101 3.92 -12.79 2.41
CA LEU A 101 3.23 -13.07 3.67
C LEU A 101 1.80 -12.49 3.72
N LEU A 102 1.27 -11.99 2.60
CA LEU A 102 -0.04 -11.35 2.56
C LEU A 102 -1.16 -12.38 2.72
N ASN A 103 -1.97 -12.22 3.76
CA ASN A 103 -3.11 -13.08 4.05
C ASN A 103 -4.45 -12.40 3.76
N SER A 104 -4.49 -11.06 3.78
CA SER A 104 -5.71 -10.27 3.56
C SER A 104 -5.49 -9.17 2.53
N LEU A 105 -6.32 -9.17 1.50
CA LEU A 105 -6.34 -8.13 0.46
C LEU A 105 -7.77 -7.66 0.22
N GLU A 106 -8.00 -6.37 0.46
CA GLU A 106 -9.29 -5.71 0.27
C GLU A 106 -9.21 -4.79 -0.96
N LEU A 107 -9.97 -5.10 -2.00
CA LEU A 107 -10.08 -4.35 -3.26
C LEU A 107 -11.51 -3.90 -3.55
N ASP A 108 -12.46 -4.19 -2.66
CA ASP A 108 -13.87 -3.86 -2.81
C ASP A 108 -14.13 -2.36 -2.95
N GLY A 109 -15.24 -1.99 -3.58
CA GLY A 109 -15.58 -0.58 -3.79
C GLY A 109 -14.65 0.17 -4.75
N ASN A 110 -13.82 -0.54 -5.53
CA ASN A 110 -13.10 0.02 -6.68
C ASN A 110 -13.93 -0.09 -7.97
N ASN A 111 -13.35 0.32 -9.10
CA ASN A 111 -13.95 0.22 -10.44
C ASN A 111 -13.21 -0.81 -11.31
N ILE A 112 -12.84 -1.96 -10.73
CA ILE A 112 -11.97 -2.94 -11.41
C ILE A 112 -12.74 -3.58 -12.57
N GLU A 113 -12.30 -3.29 -13.78
CA GLU A 113 -12.82 -3.85 -15.03
C GLU A 113 -11.98 -5.02 -15.54
N LYS A 114 -10.69 -5.07 -15.15
CA LYS A 114 -9.74 -6.07 -15.62
C LYS A 114 -8.81 -6.54 -14.50
N VAL A 115 -8.70 -7.86 -14.35
CA VAL A 115 -7.68 -8.50 -13.51
C VAL A 115 -6.79 -9.31 -14.45
N ASP A 116 -5.49 -9.05 -14.41
CA ASP A 116 -4.53 -9.82 -15.19
C ASP A 116 -4.42 -11.26 -14.63
N PRO A 117 -4.29 -12.30 -15.46
CA PRO A 117 -4.10 -13.68 -14.99
C PRO A 117 -2.94 -13.85 -14.00
N ASP A 118 -1.87 -13.06 -14.17
CA ASP A 118 -0.68 -13.10 -13.30
C ASP A 118 -0.75 -12.06 -12.18
N ALA A 119 -1.89 -11.40 -11.95
CA ALA A 119 -2.04 -10.33 -10.95
C ALA A 119 -1.64 -10.77 -9.54
N PHE A 120 -1.99 -12.01 -9.18
CA PHE A 120 -1.72 -12.61 -7.88
C PHE A 120 -0.51 -13.56 -7.89
N ALA A 121 0.27 -13.57 -8.97
CA ALA A 121 1.51 -14.35 -9.02
C ALA A 121 2.45 -13.95 -7.87
N GLY A 122 2.98 -14.94 -7.16
CA GLY A 122 3.79 -14.74 -5.95
C GLY A 122 3.02 -14.78 -4.62
N LEU A 123 1.68 -14.82 -4.64
CA LEU A 123 0.84 -15.06 -3.45
C LEU A 123 0.50 -16.55 -3.24
N GLU A 124 1.12 -17.44 -4.02
CA GLU A 124 0.81 -18.89 -4.07
C GLU A 124 0.99 -19.63 -2.73
N ALA A 125 1.79 -19.07 -1.82
CA ALA A 125 2.07 -19.68 -0.52
C ALA A 125 1.10 -19.23 0.59
N THR A 126 0.17 -18.30 0.32
CA THR A 126 -0.71 -17.75 1.34
C THR A 126 -2.15 -18.24 1.17
N THR A 127 -2.86 -18.45 2.28
CA THR A 127 -4.31 -18.67 2.26
C THR A 127 -4.99 -17.32 2.09
N LEU A 128 -4.76 -16.68 0.94
CA LEU A 128 -5.19 -15.31 0.70
C LEU A 128 -6.71 -15.23 0.73
N GLN A 129 -7.24 -14.50 1.70
CA GLN A 129 -8.63 -14.05 1.65
C GLN A 129 -8.66 -12.77 0.84
N CYS A 130 -9.17 -12.87 -0.39
CA CYS A 130 -9.37 -11.72 -1.26
C CYS A 130 -10.85 -11.34 -1.28
N LEU A 131 -11.14 -10.08 -0.99
CA LEU A 131 -12.47 -9.47 -1.14
C LEU A 131 -12.33 -8.44 -2.28
N ILE A 132 -12.91 -8.76 -3.44
CA ILE A 132 -12.95 -7.91 -4.65
C ILE A 132 -14.38 -7.44 -4.85
#